data_AF-A0A2C9KQA3-F1
#
_entry.id   AF-A0A2C9KQA3-F1
#
_cell.length_a   1.000
_cell.length_b   1.000
_cell.length_c   1.000
_cell.angle_alpha   90.00
_cell.angle_beta   90.00
_cell.angle_gamma   90.00
#
_symmetry.space_group_name_H-M   'P 1'
#
loop_
_entity.id
_entity.type
_entity.pdbx_description
1 polymer ?
#
loop_
_entity_poly.entity_id
_entity_poly.type
_entity_poly.pdbx_seq_one_letter_code
_entity_poly.pdbx_strand_id
1 'polypeptide(L)'
;MGMDSMGSFPRYFAYVMPFYEEGTLTKVLPSMHQEMSDEYFVQLCAGVNYLHNKKVAHRDLKTDNILITEKKVLIADFGLSDILPTEDTMATKRKGTVCDMFALGVVYWCMVFKVNVLSHEIEEPMMETVRNRLSPSSIDRLILTNLLEYNPAERLSIFELLFLMEESCFSHRIAKLK
;
A
#
# COMPACT_ATOMS: atom_id res chain seq x y z
N MET A 1 39.82 36.89 14.89
CA MET A 1 39.65 37.09 13.44
C MET A 1 40.02 35.79 12.77
N GLY A 2 39.14 35.22 11.95
CA GLY A 2 39.42 34.03 11.14
C GLY A 2 38.60 32.78 11.47
N MET A 3 37.27 32.89 11.54
CA MET A 3 36.44 31.84 10.92
C MET A 3 36.82 31.86 9.44
N ASP A 4 37.35 30.77 8.89
CA ASP A 4 37.27 30.37 7.47
C ASP A 4 38.16 29.15 7.19
N SER A 5 37.58 27.97 7.40
CA SER A 5 37.83 26.81 6.54
C SER A 5 36.63 25.86 6.69
N MET A 6 35.45 26.36 6.34
CA MET A 6 34.26 25.53 6.17
C MET A 6 34.56 24.49 5.09
N GLY A 7 34.72 23.23 5.50
CA GLY A 7 34.52 22.10 4.60
C GLY A 7 33.11 22.19 4.03
N SER A 8 32.99 22.61 2.77
CA SER A 8 31.73 22.64 2.05
C SER A 8 31.12 21.24 2.08
N PHE A 9 30.03 21.06 2.82
CA PHE A 9 29.16 19.90 2.62
C PHE A 9 28.71 19.89 1.15
N PRO A 10 28.68 18.73 0.47
CA PRO A 10 28.21 18.66 -0.90
C PRO A 10 26.77 19.19 -1.03
N ARG A 11 26.44 19.82 -2.17
CA ARG A 11 25.11 20.40 -2.51
C ARG A 11 23.96 19.37 -2.58
N TYR A 12 24.15 18.14 -2.11
CA TYR A 12 23.20 17.05 -2.29
C TYR A 12 22.89 16.39 -0.95
N PHE A 13 21.60 16.22 -0.68
CA PHE A 13 21.10 15.35 0.37
C PHE A 13 20.91 13.94 -0.19
N ALA A 14 21.37 12.93 0.54
CA ALA A 14 21.23 11.54 0.17
C ALA A 14 20.71 10.71 1.35
N TYR A 15 19.78 9.80 1.07
CA TYR A 15 19.35 8.77 2.02
C TYR A 15 20.05 7.46 1.67
N VAL A 16 20.71 6.85 2.66
CA VAL A 16 21.32 5.51 2.52
C VAL A 16 20.37 4.51 3.16
N MET A 17 19.89 3.55 2.37
CA MET A 17 19.00 2.47 2.81
C MET A 17 19.54 1.12 2.34
N PRO A 18 19.16 0.00 2.98
CA PRO A 18 19.50 -1.32 2.50
C PRO A 18 19.05 -1.53 1.06
N PHE A 19 19.86 -2.24 0.28
CA PHE A 19 19.49 -2.68 -1.06
C PHE A 19 18.67 -3.97 -0.97
N TYR A 20 17.56 -4.02 -1.70
CA TYR A 20 16.67 -5.18 -1.75
C TYR A 20 16.66 -5.74 -3.18
N GLU A 21 17.21 -6.94 -3.34
CA GLU A 21 17.52 -7.55 -4.65
C GLU A 21 16.27 -7.81 -5.51
N GLU A 22 15.16 -8.24 -4.89
CA GLU A 22 13.88 -8.47 -5.57
C GLU A 22 13.24 -7.17 -6.09
N GLY A 23 13.73 -6.02 -5.63
CA GLY A 23 13.27 -4.71 -6.08
C GLY A 23 11.86 -4.39 -5.61
N THR A 24 11.03 -3.87 -6.52
CA THR A 24 9.70 -3.33 -6.21
C THR A 24 8.60 -4.35 -6.49
N LEU A 25 7.46 -4.19 -5.84
CA LEU A 25 6.25 -4.96 -6.11
C LEU A 25 5.89 -4.89 -7.60
N THR A 26 6.04 -3.71 -8.23
CA THR A 26 5.83 -3.53 -9.68
C THR A 26 6.55 -4.59 -10.52
N LYS A 27 7.80 -4.92 -10.19
CA LYS A 27 8.60 -5.91 -10.94
C LYS A 27 8.12 -7.34 -10.69
N VAL A 28 7.62 -7.61 -9.50
CA VAL A 28 7.21 -8.96 -9.05
C VAL A 28 5.79 -9.32 -9.51
N LEU A 29 4.93 -8.33 -9.81
CA LEU A 29 3.53 -8.53 -10.21
C LEU A 29 3.32 -9.63 -11.28
N PRO A 30 4.07 -9.65 -12.41
CA PRO A 30 3.80 -10.63 -13.48
C PRO A 30 4.06 -12.08 -13.07
N SER A 31 5.00 -12.31 -12.15
CA SER A 31 5.36 -13.63 -11.64
C SER A 31 4.62 -14.02 -10.36
N MET A 32 3.71 -13.18 -9.87
CA MET A 32 3.07 -13.39 -8.58
C MET A 32 2.02 -14.49 -8.61
N HIS A 33 2.11 -15.43 -7.68
CA HIS A 33 1.08 -16.43 -7.42
C HIS A 33 0.13 -16.00 -6.31
N GLN A 34 -1.01 -16.67 -6.18
CA GLN A 34 -2.07 -16.24 -5.26
C GLN A 34 -1.60 -16.25 -3.79
N GLU A 35 -0.87 -17.28 -3.39
CA GLU A 35 -0.34 -17.43 -2.03
C GLU A 35 0.58 -16.27 -1.68
N MET A 36 1.52 -15.91 -2.57
CA MET A 36 2.39 -14.75 -2.40
C MET A 36 1.60 -13.44 -2.30
N SER A 37 0.58 -13.27 -3.14
CA SER A 37 -0.28 -12.08 -3.12
C SER A 37 -0.98 -11.92 -1.77
N ASP A 38 -1.46 -13.02 -1.20
CA ASP A 38 -2.17 -13.02 0.08
C ASP A 38 -1.23 -12.70 1.24
N GLU A 39 -0.05 -13.32 1.27
CA GLU A 39 1.00 -13.00 2.24
C GLU A 39 1.43 -11.55 2.17
N TYR A 40 1.70 -11.07 0.95
CA TYR A 40 2.18 -9.71 0.73
C TYR A 40 1.12 -8.68 1.12
N PHE A 41 -0.14 -8.94 0.82
CA PHE A 41 -1.22 -8.03 1.17
C PHE A 41 -1.42 -7.94 2.68
N VAL A 42 -1.34 -9.07 3.41
CA VAL A 42 -1.38 -9.07 4.88
C VAL A 42 -0.24 -8.25 5.48
N GLN A 43 0.98 -8.46 4.99
CA GLN A 43 2.14 -7.71 5.47
C GLN A 43 2.03 -6.21 5.16
N LEU A 44 1.53 -5.87 3.97
CA LEU A 44 1.29 -4.49 3.58
C LEU A 44 0.23 -3.83 4.48
N CYS A 45 -0.89 -4.50 4.73
CA CYS A 45 -1.92 -4.02 5.66
C CYS A 45 -1.37 -3.82 7.08
N ALA A 46 -0.51 -4.73 7.56
CA ALA A 46 0.16 -4.58 8.85
C ALA A 46 1.09 -3.35 8.89
N GLY A 47 1.83 -3.10 7.81
CA GLY A 47 2.67 -1.91 7.66
C GLY A 47 1.85 -0.61 7.65
N VAL A 48 0.76 -0.55 6.87
CA VAL A 48 -0.14 0.60 6.83
C VAL A 48 -0.79 0.84 8.20
N ASN A 49 -1.23 -0.23 8.87
CA ASN A 49 -1.81 -0.13 10.22
C ASN A 49 -0.79 0.46 11.21
N TYR A 50 0.46 0.04 11.14
CA TYR A 50 1.52 0.62 11.95
C TYR A 50 1.67 2.13 11.70
N LEU A 51 1.74 2.55 10.43
CA LEU A 51 1.85 3.97 10.07
C LEU A 51 0.67 4.78 10.59
N HIS A 52 -0.55 4.33 10.32
CA HIS A 52 -1.77 5.04 10.72
C HIS A 52 -1.91 5.13 12.25
N ASN A 53 -1.51 4.09 12.99
CA ASN A 53 -1.46 4.11 14.46
C ASN A 53 -0.41 5.08 15.01
N LYS A 54 0.70 5.28 14.27
CA LYS A 54 1.71 6.30 14.56
C LYS A 54 1.33 7.69 14.04
N LYS A 55 0.10 7.86 13.54
CA LYS A 55 -0.38 9.11 12.93
C LYS A 55 0.46 9.55 11.74
N VAL A 56 1.01 8.60 10.99
CA VAL A 56 1.74 8.85 9.75
C VAL A 56 0.83 8.52 8.57
N ALA A 57 0.62 9.49 7.69
CA ALA A 57 0.05 9.23 6.36
C ALA A 57 1.19 9.12 5.36
N HIS A 58 1.20 8.05 4.56
CA HIS A 58 2.26 7.81 3.58
C HIS A 58 2.17 8.75 2.37
N ARG A 59 0.94 8.96 1.86
CA ARG A 59 0.57 9.84 0.73
C ARG A 59 1.08 9.45 -0.66
N ASP A 60 1.99 8.49 -0.76
CA ASP A 60 2.47 7.97 -2.05
C ASP A 60 2.52 6.44 -2.07
N LEU A 61 1.47 5.77 -1.56
CA LEU A 61 1.39 4.31 -1.68
C LEU A 61 1.14 3.92 -3.14
N LYS A 62 2.08 3.18 -3.71
CA LYS A 62 2.02 2.63 -5.07
C LYS A 62 2.97 1.43 -5.16
N THR A 63 2.81 0.60 -6.19
CA THR A 63 3.60 -0.62 -6.34
C THR A 63 5.11 -0.38 -6.46
N ASP A 64 5.53 0.81 -6.90
CA ASP A 64 6.95 1.20 -6.96
C ASP A 64 7.54 1.52 -5.58
N ASN A 65 6.68 1.94 -4.63
CA ASN A 65 7.06 2.28 -3.26
C ASN A 65 6.88 1.10 -2.30
N ILE A 66 6.55 -0.08 -2.82
CA ILE A 66 6.51 -1.33 -2.05
C ILE A 66 7.72 -2.16 -2.48
N LEU A 67 8.64 -2.42 -1.56
CA LEU A 67 9.84 -3.22 -1.79
C LEU A 67 9.61 -4.66 -1.34
N ILE A 68 10.17 -5.59 -2.09
CA ILE A 68 10.05 -7.03 -1.86
C ILE A 68 11.39 -7.59 -1.41
N THR A 69 11.31 -8.58 -0.53
CA THR A 69 12.42 -9.43 -0.13
C THR A 69 11.93 -10.87 -0.12
N GLU A 70 12.83 -11.84 0.06
CA GLU A 70 12.49 -13.27 0.13
C GLU A 70 11.33 -13.58 1.10
N LYS A 71 11.16 -12.80 2.18
CA LYS A 71 10.18 -13.09 3.24
C LYS A 71 9.26 -11.92 3.61
N LYS A 72 9.55 -10.71 3.11
CA LYS A 72 8.92 -9.49 3.61
C LYS A 72 8.53 -8.50 2.53
N VAL A 73 7.44 -7.81 2.82
CA VAL A 73 7.02 -6.59 2.14
C VAL A 73 7.42 -5.38 2.98
N LEU A 74 8.01 -4.36 2.33
CA LEU A 74 8.41 -3.12 2.98
C LEU A 74 7.77 -1.93 2.28
N ILE A 75 7.20 -1.02 3.06
CA ILE A 75 6.76 0.29 2.56
C ILE A 75 7.99 1.21 2.53
N ALA A 76 8.24 1.83 1.39
CA ALA A 76 9.38 2.70 1.14
C ALA A 76 8.95 4.05 0.58
N ASP A 77 9.90 4.97 0.48
CA ASP A 77 9.73 6.35 -0.01
C ASP A 77 8.74 7.19 0.79
N PHE A 78 9.21 7.62 1.97
CA PHE A 78 8.49 8.53 2.85
C PHE A 78 8.66 10.02 2.47
N GLY A 79 9.12 10.32 1.24
CA GLY A 79 9.42 11.69 0.82
C GLY A 79 8.20 12.63 0.82
N LEU A 80 6.99 12.07 0.67
CA LEU A 80 5.71 12.78 0.73
C LEU A 80 4.91 12.51 2.00
N SER A 81 5.45 11.73 2.92
CA SER A 81 4.76 11.37 4.15
C SER A 81 4.60 12.54 5.12
N ASP A 82 3.57 12.48 5.95
CA ASP A 82 3.23 13.54 6.89
C ASP A 82 2.83 12.99 8.25
N ILE A 83 3.22 13.70 9.31
CA ILE A 83 2.82 13.40 10.68
C ILE A 83 1.55 14.19 10.97
N LEU A 84 0.44 13.48 11.13
CA LEU A 84 -0.85 14.07 11.34
C LEU A 84 -0.91 14.69 12.74
N PRO A 85 -1.37 15.95 12.86
CA PRO A 85 -1.41 16.65 14.14
C PRO A 85 -2.22 15.88 15.19
N THR A 86 -1.79 16.01 16.45
CA THR A 86 -2.48 15.45 17.62
C THR A 86 -3.76 16.21 17.95
N GLU A 87 -3.84 17.50 17.58
CA GLU A 87 -5.00 18.33 17.81
C GLU A 87 -6.14 17.95 16.86
N ASP A 88 -7.31 17.68 17.46
CA ASP A 88 -8.52 17.11 16.86
C ASP A 88 -9.20 18.00 15.81
N THR A 89 -8.50 18.38 14.76
CA THR A 89 -9.18 18.54 13.48
C THR A 89 -9.32 17.15 12.87
N MET A 90 -10.39 16.44 13.27
CA MET A 90 -10.78 15.14 12.70
C MET A 90 -10.71 15.14 11.16
N ALA A 91 -10.94 16.29 10.53
CA ALA A 91 -10.83 16.51 9.09
C ALA A 91 -9.42 16.25 8.53
N THR A 92 -8.35 16.69 9.20
CA THR A 92 -6.96 16.61 8.73
C THR A 92 -6.40 15.20 8.94
N LYS A 93 -6.70 14.60 10.11
CA LYS A 93 -6.34 13.22 10.44
C LYS A 93 -7.00 12.20 9.52
N ARG A 94 -8.29 12.41 9.18
CA ARG A 94 -9.03 11.52 8.27
C ARG A 94 -8.55 11.64 6.83
N LYS A 95 -8.22 12.84 6.32
CA LYS A 95 -7.88 12.99 4.89
C LYS A 95 -6.65 12.18 4.46
N GLY A 96 -5.55 12.26 5.22
CA GLY A 96 -4.30 11.59 4.85
C GLY A 96 -4.42 10.06 4.85
N THR A 97 -4.87 9.48 5.96
CA THR A 97 -4.99 8.03 6.09
C THR A 97 -6.07 7.45 5.17
N VAL A 98 -7.17 8.18 4.92
CA VAL A 98 -8.21 7.71 4.00
C VAL A 98 -7.74 7.74 2.54
N CYS A 99 -6.88 8.69 2.15
CA CYS A 99 -6.20 8.66 0.86
C CYS A 99 -5.29 7.43 0.73
N ASP A 100 -4.51 7.09 1.77
CA ASP A 100 -3.70 5.88 1.80
C ASP A 100 -4.55 4.61 1.63
N MET A 101 -5.77 4.55 2.19
CA MET A 101 -6.65 3.39 2.02
C MET A 101 -7.10 3.19 0.56
N PHE A 102 -7.34 4.27 -0.19
CA PHE A 102 -7.64 4.16 -1.62
C PHE A 102 -6.42 3.67 -2.40
N ALA A 103 -5.26 4.24 -2.09
CA ALA A 103 -4.00 3.86 -2.72
C ALA A 103 -3.64 2.39 -2.41
N LEU A 104 -3.91 1.92 -1.19
CA LEU A 104 -3.82 0.51 -0.82
C LEU A 104 -4.76 -0.37 -1.66
N GLY A 105 -5.98 0.11 -1.92
CA GLY A 105 -6.92 -0.55 -2.85
C GLY A 105 -6.38 -0.65 -4.27
N VAL A 106 -5.74 0.40 -4.78
CA VAL A 106 -5.08 0.39 -6.10
C VAL A 106 -3.92 -0.60 -6.13
N VAL A 107 -3.08 -0.63 -5.09
CA VAL A 107 -1.99 -1.60 -4.98
C VAL A 107 -2.54 -3.03 -4.94
N TYR A 108 -3.60 -3.28 -4.15
CA TYR A 108 -4.22 -4.60 -4.09
C TYR A 108 -4.86 -5.00 -5.42
N TRP A 109 -5.47 -4.04 -6.12
CA TRP A 109 -6.00 -4.26 -7.46
C TRP A 109 -4.90 -4.73 -8.42
N CYS A 110 -3.74 -4.07 -8.41
CA CYS A 110 -2.58 -4.52 -9.20
C CYS A 110 -2.19 -5.95 -8.87
N MET A 111 -2.19 -6.33 -7.58
CA MET A 111 -1.83 -7.68 -7.13
C MET A 111 -2.84 -8.75 -7.57
N VAL A 112 -4.15 -8.44 -7.50
CA VAL A 112 -5.23 -9.36 -7.89
C VAL A 112 -5.24 -9.60 -9.40
N PHE A 113 -5.02 -8.54 -10.20
CA PHE A 113 -5.00 -8.64 -11.65
C PHE A 113 -3.62 -8.90 -12.24
N LYS A 114 -2.56 -8.82 -11.43
CA LYS A 114 -1.15 -9.03 -11.80
C LYS A 114 -0.67 -8.07 -12.89
N VAL A 115 -1.21 -6.86 -12.90
CA VAL A 115 -0.91 -5.82 -13.88
C VAL A 115 -0.42 -4.55 -13.21
N ASN A 116 0.40 -3.80 -13.91
CA ASN A 116 0.70 -2.42 -13.53
C ASN A 116 -0.46 -1.51 -13.98
N VAL A 117 -0.84 -0.51 -13.17
CA VAL A 117 -1.83 0.52 -13.55
C VAL A 117 -1.47 1.21 -14.88
N LEU A 118 -0.17 1.34 -15.18
CA LEU A 118 0.32 1.95 -16.42
C LEU A 118 0.42 0.95 -17.59
N SER A 119 0.09 -0.33 -17.38
CA SER A 119 0.05 -1.31 -18.45
C SER A 119 -1.16 -1.06 -19.35
N HIS A 120 -0.99 -1.25 -20.66
CA HIS A 120 -2.08 -1.17 -21.64
C HIS A 120 -2.87 -2.49 -21.73
N GLU A 121 -2.70 -3.41 -20.78
CA GLU A 121 -3.37 -4.73 -20.79
C GLU A 121 -4.83 -4.66 -20.35
N ILE A 122 -5.19 -3.62 -19.60
CA ILE A 122 -6.55 -3.39 -19.11
C ILE A 122 -6.95 -1.96 -19.51
N GLU A 123 -7.84 -1.87 -20.48
CA GLU A 123 -8.40 -0.59 -20.94
C GLU A 123 -9.66 -0.20 -20.17
N GLU A 124 -10.32 -1.18 -19.53
CA GLU A 124 -11.55 -0.93 -18.78
C GLU A 124 -11.25 -0.18 -17.47
N PRO A 125 -12.17 0.67 -17.00
CA PRO A 125 -12.04 1.32 -15.70
C PRO A 125 -11.83 0.31 -14.56
N MET A 126 -10.99 0.67 -13.59
CA MET A 126 -10.64 -0.19 -12.45
C MET A 126 -11.88 -0.79 -11.76
N MET A 127 -12.89 0.02 -11.44
CA MET A 127 -14.12 -0.49 -10.80
C MET A 127 -14.96 -1.38 -11.73
N GLU A 128 -14.86 -1.20 -13.04
CA GLU A 128 -15.53 -2.07 -14.00
C GLU A 128 -14.84 -3.43 -14.05
N THR A 129 -13.50 -3.48 -14.01
CA THR A 129 -12.78 -4.75 -13.93
C THR A 129 -13.11 -5.55 -12.66
N VAL A 130 -13.21 -4.86 -11.52
CA VAL A 130 -13.59 -5.48 -10.24
C VAL A 130 -14.99 -6.09 -10.32
N ARG A 131 -15.91 -5.47 -11.06
CA ARG A 131 -17.31 -5.92 -11.19
C ARG A 131 -17.52 -6.96 -12.29
N ASN A 132 -16.80 -6.88 -13.39
CA ASN A 132 -17.16 -7.64 -14.59
C ASN A 132 -16.22 -8.83 -14.86
N ARG A 133 -14.98 -8.79 -14.38
CA ARG A 133 -14.03 -9.89 -14.61
C ARG A 133 -14.22 -11.02 -13.59
N LEU A 134 -13.94 -12.25 -14.01
CA LEU A 134 -13.98 -13.45 -13.14
C LEU A 134 -12.75 -13.55 -12.21
N SER A 135 -11.67 -12.82 -12.53
CA SER A 135 -10.37 -12.90 -11.85
C SER A 135 -10.44 -12.66 -10.33
N PRO A 136 -11.09 -11.61 -9.80
CA PRO A 136 -11.18 -11.44 -8.36
C PRO A 136 -12.18 -12.44 -7.78
N SER A 137 -11.74 -13.21 -6.78
CA SER A 137 -12.65 -14.04 -5.98
C SER A 137 -13.70 -13.15 -5.27
N SER A 138 -14.76 -13.76 -4.74
CA SER A 138 -15.81 -13.01 -4.02
C SER A 138 -15.26 -12.16 -2.87
N ILE A 139 -14.22 -12.63 -2.18
CA ILE A 139 -13.59 -11.88 -1.09
C ILE A 139 -12.64 -10.79 -1.59
N ASP A 140 -11.88 -11.04 -2.66
CA ASP A 140 -11.04 -10.00 -3.26
C ASP A 140 -11.89 -8.85 -3.78
N ARG A 141 -13.03 -9.20 -4.40
CA ARG A 141 -14.02 -8.25 -4.86
C ARG A 141 -14.57 -7.42 -3.71
N LEU A 142 -14.96 -8.05 -2.60
CA LEU A 142 -15.47 -7.36 -1.42
C LEU A 142 -14.43 -6.37 -0.86
N ILE A 143 -13.18 -6.80 -0.70
CA ILE A 143 -12.07 -5.95 -0.25
C ILE A 143 -11.88 -4.77 -1.22
N LEU A 144 -11.76 -5.05 -2.51
CA LEU A 144 -11.54 -4.02 -3.53
C LEU A 144 -12.69 -3.02 -3.60
N THR A 145 -13.94 -3.46 -3.53
CA THR A 145 -15.09 -2.54 -3.55
C THR A 145 -15.11 -1.60 -2.34
N ASN A 146 -14.64 -2.07 -1.18
CA ASN A 146 -14.58 -1.26 0.03
C ASN A 146 -13.40 -0.27 0.03
N LEU A 147 -12.24 -0.67 -0.50
CA LEU A 147 -11.05 0.18 -0.56
C LEU A 147 -11.13 1.23 -1.68
N LEU A 148 -11.71 0.84 -2.82
CA LEU A 148 -11.90 1.72 -3.98
C LEU A 148 -13.23 2.50 -3.91
N GLU A 149 -13.90 2.51 -2.75
CA GLU A 149 -15.08 3.34 -2.52
C GLU A 149 -14.73 4.81 -2.76
N TYR A 150 -15.51 5.46 -3.63
CA TYR A 150 -15.26 6.84 -4.06
C TYR A 150 -15.52 7.82 -2.92
N ASN A 151 -16.58 7.60 -2.14
CA ASN A 151 -16.90 8.41 -0.98
C ASN A 151 -15.91 8.12 0.17
N PRO A 152 -15.02 9.06 0.54
CA PRO A 152 -14.03 8.83 1.60
C PRO A 152 -14.63 8.51 2.97
N ALA A 153 -15.89 8.91 3.22
CA ALA A 153 -16.57 8.64 4.49
C ALA A 153 -17.08 7.19 4.62
N GLU A 154 -17.31 6.50 3.50
CA GLU A 154 -17.78 5.12 3.45
C GLU A 154 -16.64 4.13 3.20
N ARG A 155 -15.43 4.63 2.92
CA ARG A 155 -14.24 3.82 2.69
C ARG A 155 -13.74 3.24 4.02
N LEU A 156 -13.47 1.95 4.04
CA LEU A 156 -12.92 1.28 5.21
C LEU A 156 -11.61 1.92 5.67
N SER A 157 -11.50 2.11 6.97
CA SER A 157 -10.23 2.32 7.66
C SER A 157 -9.40 1.03 7.68
N ILE A 158 -8.12 1.16 7.98
CA ILE A 158 -7.23 -0.01 8.10
C ILE A 158 -7.68 -0.98 9.20
N PHE A 159 -8.28 -0.47 10.27
CA PHE A 159 -8.82 -1.29 11.36
C PHE A 159 -10.00 -2.15 10.87
N GLU A 160 -10.95 -1.54 10.16
CA GLU A 160 -12.11 -2.25 9.63
C GLU A 160 -11.73 -3.23 8.52
N LEU A 161 -10.71 -2.90 7.70
CA LEU A 161 -10.17 -3.82 6.71
C LEU A 161 -9.56 -5.06 7.36
N LEU A 162 -8.72 -4.88 8.39
CA LEU A 162 -8.11 -6.02 9.10
C LEU A 162 -9.17 -6.91 9.73
N PHE A 163 -10.18 -6.31 10.37
CA PHE A 163 -11.33 -7.03 10.92
C PHE A 163 -12.09 -7.82 9.84
N LEU A 164 -12.37 -7.21 8.68
CA LEU A 164 -12.98 -7.87 7.53
C LEU A 164 -12.15 -9.07 7.04
N MET A 165 -10.83 -8.92 6.97
CA MET A 165 -9.93 -9.99 6.51
C MET A 165 -9.89 -11.18 7.49
N GLU A 166 -9.93 -10.90 8.79
CA GLU A 166 -9.95 -11.92 9.85
C GLU A 166 -11.28 -12.71 9.85
N GLU A 167 -12.41 -12.01 9.75
CA GLU A 167 -13.75 -12.61 9.87
C GLU A 167 -14.30 -13.21 8.55
N SER A 168 -13.52 -13.17 7.47
CA SER A 168 -13.95 -13.65 6.15
C SER A 168 -13.22 -14.92 5.69
N CYS A 169 -13.55 -15.42 4.51
CA CYS A 169 -12.80 -16.54 3.91
C CYS A 169 -11.35 -16.17 3.53
N PHE A 170 -10.96 -14.89 3.64
CA PHE A 170 -9.57 -14.48 3.48
C PHE A 170 -8.67 -15.13 4.53
N SER A 171 -9.11 -15.20 5.80
CA SER A 171 -8.34 -15.84 6.88
C SER A 171 -8.03 -17.31 6.63
N HIS A 172 -8.90 -18.01 5.90
CA HIS A 172 -8.69 -19.41 5.50
C HIS A 172 -7.59 -19.57 4.45
N ARG A 173 -7.36 -18.56 3.61
CA ARG A 173 -6.25 -18.54 2.65
C ARG A 173 -4.92 -18.37 3.37
N ILE A 174 -4.90 -17.50 4.39
CA ILE A 174 -3.72 -17.27 5.24
C ILE A 174 -3.41 -18.45 6.14
N ALA A 175 -4.43 -19.14 6.66
CA ALA A 175 -4.21 -20.32 7.51
C ALA A 175 -3.48 -21.46 6.80
N LYS A 176 -3.53 -21.52 5.47
CA LYS A 176 -2.81 -22.52 4.65
C LYS A 176 -1.32 -22.21 4.47
N LEU A 177 -0.88 -21.02 4.87
CA LEU A 177 0.49 -20.52 4.70
C LEU A 177 1.34 -20.72 5.96
N LYS A 178 0.74 -21.24 7.04
CA LYS A 178 1.41 -21.62 8.30
C LYS A 178 1.68 -23.11 8.34
#